data_AF-A0A958LGQ1-F1
#
_entry.id   AF-A0A958LGQ1-F1
#
_cell.length_a   1.000
_cell.length_b   1.000
_cell.length_c   1.000
_cell.angle_alpha   90.00
_cell.angle_beta   90.00
_cell.angle_gamma   90.00
#
_symmetry.space_group_name_H-M   'P 1'
#
loop_
_entity.id
_entity.type
_entity.pdbx_description
1 polymer ?
#
loop_
_entity_poly.entity_id
_entity_poly.type
_entity_poly.pdbx_seq_one_letter_code
_entity_poly.pdbx_strand_id
1 'polypeptide(L)'
;MSHGVALATTANNVSNANTTAYKSQRTEFQNLLAENLGGKYSTETTRFGNGSIASDVFTIQNQGVIEDTDRALDFAINGEGFFVVNDGTDTLYTRAGNFRIDSDGNLVDSDGRFVQGFTAASPDTLIPLNTSDIGSTSSPTTVVNMFGNVNASAELVAAADIPTAPATFNELTAASSFTTAVEVFDSLGARHPVTL
;
A
#
# COMPACT_ATOMS: atom_id res chain seq x y z
N MET A 1 4.82 -32.08 32.37
CA MET A 1 5.45 -31.49 31.16
C MET A 1 4.52 -30.50 30.45
N SER A 2 3.22 -30.80 30.28
CA SER A 2 2.24 -29.91 29.63
C SER A 2 2.08 -28.53 30.31
N HIS A 3 2.08 -28.47 31.64
CA HIS A 3 1.90 -27.21 32.37
C HIS A 3 3.08 -26.23 32.21
N GLY A 4 4.30 -26.73 31.98
CA GLY A 4 5.48 -25.89 31.75
C GLY A 4 5.39 -25.10 30.43
N VAL A 5 4.83 -25.71 29.38
CA VAL A 5 4.60 -25.06 28.08
C VAL A 5 3.59 -23.91 28.20
N ALA A 6 2.52 -24.10 28.98
CA ALA A 6 1.54 -23.05 29.23
C ALA A 6 2.08 -21.89 30.06
N LEU A 7 2.91 -22.17 31.06
CA LEU A 7 3.61 -21.14 31.83
C LEU A 7 4.56 -20.34 30.94
N ALA A 8 5.34 -21.01 30.08
CA ALA A 8 6.23 -20.35 29.13
C ALA A 8 5.45 -19.46 28.13
N THR A 9 4.32 -19.95 27.62
CA THR A 9 3.47 -19.17 26.69
C THR A 9 2.88 -17.94 27.38
N THR A 10 2.43 -18.09 28.64
CA THR A 10 1.93 -16.96 29.43
C THR A 10 3.04 -15.96 29.73
N ALA A 11 4.23 -16.42 30.10
CA ALA A 11 5.39 -15.56 30.33
C ALA A 11 5.80 -14.79 29.06
N ASN A 12 5.79 -15.44 27.90
CA ASN A 12 6.06 -14.80 26.61
C ASN A 12 5.02 -13.71 26.29
N ASN A 13 3.73 -13.96 26.55
CA ASN A 13 2.70 -12.94 26.36
C ASN A 13 2.90 -11.73 27.27
N VAL A 14 3.24 -11.96 28.54
CA VAL A 14 3.48 -10.87 29.50
C VAL A 14 4.73 -10.08 29.12
N SER A 15 5.80 -10.77 28.70
CA SER A 15 7.04 -10.11 28.28
C SER A 15 6.85 -9.24 27.03
N ASN A 16 5.92 -9.60 26.15
CA ASN A 16 5.66 -8.88 24.90
C ASN A 16 4.38 -8.03 24.96
N ALA A 17 3.82 -7.79 26.15
CA ALA A 17 2.57 -7.04 26.30
C ALA A 17 2.64 -5.61 25.73
N ASN A 18 3.84 -5.01 25.72
CA ASN A 18 4.09 -3.67 25.17
C ASN A 18 4.79 -3.70 23.80
N THR A 19 5.02 -4.87 23.21
CA THR A 19 5.62 -4.96 21.89
C THR A 19 4.55 -4.64 20.84
N THR A 20 4.78 -3.59 20.05
CA THR A 20 3.86 -3.17 19.00
C THR A 20 3.48 -4.34 18.10
N ALA A 21 2.19 -4.49 17.85
CA ALA A 21 1.63 -5.51 16.97
C ALA A 21 1.88 -6.98 17.37
N TYR A 22 2.29 -7.24 18.62
CA TYR A 22 2.37 -8.61 19.15
C TYR A 22 0.98 -9.27 19.18
N LYS A 23 0.94 -10.55 18.82
CA LYS A 23 -0.27 -11.38 18.86
C LYS A 23 -0.14 -12.42 19.98
N SER A 24 -1.02 -12.33 20.97
CA SER A 24 -0.98 -13.21 22.14
C SER A 24 -1.19 -14.67 21.75
N GLN A 25 -0.47 -15.57 22.40
CA GLN A 25 -0.55 -17.00 22.16
C GLN A 25 -1.31 -17.72 23.28
N ARG A 26 -1.97 -18.83 22.97
CA ARG A 26 -2.67 -19.67 23.96
C ARG A 26 -2.31 -21.14 23.74
N THR A 27 -1.85 -21.79 24.81
CA THR A 27 -1.64 -23.24 24.82
C THR A 27 -2.97 -23.97 25.00
N GLU A 28 -3.22 -24.98 24.17
CA GLU A 28 -4.35 -25.90 24.32
C GLU A 28 -3.91 -27.26 24.84
N PHE A 29 -4.76 -27.88 25.66
CA PHE A 29 -4.51 -29.18 26.25
C PHE A 29 -5.46 -30.22 25.68
N GLN A 30 -4.93 -31.42 25.42
CA GLN A 30 -5.73 -32.58 25.04
C GLN A 30 -5.49 -33.71 26.03
N ASN A 31 -6.56 -34.49 26.27
CA ASN A 31 -6.50 -35.66 27.13
C ASN A 31 -5.93 -36.84 26.35
N LEU A 32 -5.06 -37.62 26.98
CA LEU A 32 -4.59 -38.88 26.41
C LEU A 32 -5.72 -39.91 26.52
N LEU A 33 -5.98 -40.62 25.43
CA LEU A 33 -7.01 -41.65 25.40
C LEU A 33 -6.67 -42.76 26.40
N ALA A 34 -7.63 -43.09 27.25
CA ALA A 34 -7.54 -44.21 28.19
C ALA A 34 -7.47 -45.54 27.41
N GLU A 35 -6.46 -46.36 27.68
CA GLU A 35 -6.44 -47.75 27.20
C GLU A 35 -7.48 -48.56 27.99
N ASN A 36 -8.37 -49.27 27.27
CA ASN A 36 -9.33 -50.18 27.90
C ASN A 36 -8.60 -51.46 28.33
N LEU A 37 -8.43 -51.67 29.64
CA LEU A 37 -7.97 -52.94 30.22
C LEU A 37 -9.11 -53.98 30.40
N GLY A 38 -10.28 -53.75 29.81
CA GLY A 38 -11.41 -54.68 29.87
C GLY A 38 -11.38 -55.70 28.73
N GLY A 39 -11.15 -56.97 29.03
CA GLY A 39 -11.32 -58.07 28.07
C GLY A 39 -12.77 -58.15 27.54
N LYS A 40 -12.98 -58.82 26.40
CA LYS A 40 -14.22 -58.94 25.59
C LYS A 40 -15.53 -59.28 26.35
N TYR A 41 -15.46 -59.64 27.63
CA TYR A 41 -16.58 -60.01 28.50
C TYR A 41 -16.70 -59.19 29.81
N SER A 42 -15.92 -58.12 30.00
CA SER A 42 -16.04 -57.26 31.19
C SER A 42 -17.19 -56.27 31.03
N THR A 43 -18.14 -56.27 31.98
CA THR A 43 -19.21 -55.26 32.07
C THR A 43 -18.75 -53.98 32.77
N GLU A 44 -17.57 -53.98 33.40
CA GLU A 44 -16.93 -52.79 33.95
C GLU A 44 -15.86 -52.29 32.99
N THR A 45 -16.10 -51.12 32.41
CA THR A 45 -15.07 -50.37 31.67
C THR A 45 -14.42 -49.39 32.64
N THR A 46 -13.44 -49.84 33.41
CA THR A 46 -12.65 -48.92 34.24
C THR A 46 -11.68 -48.15 33.35
N ARG A 47 -12.10 -46.96 32.90
CA ARG A 47 -11.28 -46.06 32.07
C ARG A 47 -10.43 -45.18 32.99
N PHE A 48 -9.15 -45.50 33.14
CA PHE A 48 -8.20 -44.59 33.77
C PHE A 48 -7.74 -43.55 32.74
N GLY A 49 -7.86 -42.26 33.04
CA GLY A 49 -7.36 -41.21 32.15
C GLY A 49 -5.83 -41.23 32.09
N ASN A 50 -5.24 -41.27 30.89
CA ASN A 50 -3.79 -41.42 30.69
C ASN A 50 -2.99 -40.10 30.86
N GLY A 51 -3.59 -39.05 31.43
CA GLY A 51 -2.97 -37.73 31.63
C GLY A 51 -3.26 -36.73 30.48
N SER A 52 -2.73 -35.51 30.58
CA SER A 52 -2.91 -34.45 29.59
C SER A 52 -1.60 -34.01 28.95
N ILE A 53 -1.65 -33.74 27.64
CA ILE A 53 -0.54 -33.17 26.87
C ILE A 53 -0.91 -31.76 26.39
N ALA A 54 0.09 -30.89 26.27
CA ALA A 54 -0.08 -29.64 25.53
C ALA A 54 -0.08 -30.01 24.04
N SER A 55 -1.20 -29.77 23.36
CA SER A 55 -1.40 -30.22 21.98
C SER A 55 -0.86 -29.22 20.98
N ASP A 56 -1.12 -27.93 21.20
CA ASP A 56 -0.74 -26.87 20.28
C ASP A 56 -0.68 -25.50 20.98
N VAL A 57 -0.04 -24.53 20.32
CA VAL A 57 0.03 -23.13 20.73
C VAL A 57 -0.57 -22.26 19.62
N PHE A 58 -1.80 -21.80 19.82
CA PHE A 58 -2.51 -20.97 18.85
C PHE A 58 -2.18 -19.49 19.03
N THR A 59 -2.01 -18.78 17.92
CA THR A 59 -1.87 -17.32 17.91
C THR A 59 -3.25 -16.67 17.77
N ILE A 60 -3.59 -15.77 18.68
CA ILE A 60 -4.88 -15.05 18.68
C ILE A 60 -4.73 -13.79 17.83
N GLN A 61 -5.50 -13.70 16.74
CA GLN A 61 -5.36 -12.64 15.74
C GLN A 61 -6.25 -11.40 15.97
N ASN A 62 -6.90 -11.28 17.12
CA ASN A 62 -7.81 -10.18 17.43
C ASN A 62 -7.15 -8.79 17.29
N GLN A 63 -7.94 -7.80 16.87
CA GLN A 63 -7.52 -6.41 16.80
C GLN A 63 -7.33 -5.85 18.22
N GLY A 64 -6.16 -5.27 18.49
CA GLY A 64 -5.89 -4.55 19.73
C GLY A 64 -6.36 -3.09 19.66
N VAL A 65 -6.21 -2.38 20.77
CA VAL A 65 -6.39 -0.92 20.80
C VAL A 65 -5.34 -0.28 19.90
N ILE A 66 -5.77 0.68 19.08
CA ILE A 66 -4.87 1.53 18.29
C ILE A 66 -4.68 2.81 19.11
N GLU A 67 -3.44 3.14 19.41
CA GLU A 67 -3.07 4.37 20.10
C GLU A 67 -2.43 5.32 19.07
N ASP A 68 -2.90 6.55 19.05
CA ASP A 68 -2.30 7.58 18.20
C ASP A 68 -0.92 7.95 18.73
N THR A 69 0.00 8.20 17.80
CA THR A 69 1.34 8.71 18.11
C THR A 69 1.52 10.07 17.44
N ASP A 70 2.41 10.90 17.98
CA ASP A 70 2.77 12.19 17.36
C ASP A 70 3.77 12.03 16.18
N ARG A 71 3.95 10.81 15.64
CA ARG A 71 4.89 10.51 14.56
C ARG A 71 4.15 10.22 13.25
N ALA A 72 4.45 11.00 12.23
CA ALA A 72 3.83 10.87 10.91
C ALA A 72 4.12 9.54 10.17
N LEU A 73 5.19 8.84 10.55
CA LEU A 73 5.59 7.56 9.94
C LEU A 73 5.16 6.33 10.75
N ASP A 74 4.36 6.54 11.79
CA ASP A 74 3.81 5.44 12.58
C ASP A 74 2.40 5.13 12.06
N PHE A 75 2.23 3.94 11.50
CA PHE A 75 0.98 3.49 10.90
C PHE A 75 0.41 2.28 11.65
N ALA A 76 -0.92 2.25 11.75
CA ALA A 76 -1.65 1.09 12.22
C ALA A 76 -2.69 0.71 11.17
N ILE A 77 -2.90 -0.59 10.97
CA ILE A 77 -3.97 -1.07 10.12
C ILE A 77 -5.14 -1.45 11.01
N ASN A 78 -6.29 -0.84 10.73
CA ASN A 78 -7.55 -1.17 11.36
C ASN A 78 -8.26 -2.26 10.55
N GLY A 79 -8.35 -3.45 11.11
CA GLY A 79 -8.93 -4.63 10.46
C GLY A 79 -7.89 -5.62 9.98
N GLU A 80 -8.24 -6.43 8.98
CA GLU A 80 -7.38 -7.49 8.46
C GLU A 80 -6.28 -6.94 7.54
N GLY A 81 -5.19 -7.70 7.38
CA GLY A 81 -4.09 -7.40 6.45
C GLY A 81 -2.71 -7.45 7.11
N PHE A 82 -1.68 -7.04 6.37
CA PHE A 82 -0.31 -6.87 6.84
C PHE A 82 0.39 -5.79 6.00
N PHE A 83 1.39 -5.13 6.57
CA PHE A 83 2.38 -4.41 5.78
C PHE A 83 3.34 -5.43 5.13
N VAL A 84 3.73 -5.15 3.90
CA VAL A 84 4.71 -5.96 3.18
C VAL A 84 6.08 -5.32 3.35
N VAL A 85 7.05 -6.09 3.81
CA VAL A 85 8.44 -5.65 3.96
C VAL A 85 9.37 -6.63 3.27
N ASN A 86 10.56 -6.20 2.88
CA ASN A 86 11.56 -7.04 2.23
C ASN A 86 12.92 -6.84 2.92
N ASP A 87 13.61 -7.94 3.26
CA ASP A 87 14.91 -7.91 3.95
C ASP A 87 16.11 -7.88 2.98
N GLY A 88 15.85 -7.64 1.69
CA GLY A 88 16.79 -7.72 0.58
C GLY A 88 16.70 -9.04 -0.19
N THR A 89 16.12 -10.09 0.40
CA THR A 89 15.98 -11.41 -0.24
C THR A 89 14.52 -11.85 -0.27
N ASP A 90 13.87 -11.88 0.89
CA ASP A 90 12.56 -12.46 1.09
C ASP A 90 11.50 -11.39 1.35
N THR A 91 10.32 -11.63 0.80
CA THR A 91 9.12 -10.85 1.12
C THR A 91 8.51 -11.37 2.41
N LEU A 92 8.40 -10.48 3.39
CA LEU A 92 7.90 -10.74 4.74
C LEU A 92 6.68 -9.86 5.02
N TYR A 93 5.94 -10.23 6.06
CA TYR A 93 4.70 -9.57 6.46
C TYR A 93 4.77 -9.15 7.92
N THR A 94 4.40 -7.90 8.20
CA THR A 94 4.38 -7.36 9.56
C THR A 94 3.12 -6.56 9.84
N ARG A 95 2.70 -6.54 11.10
CA ARG A 95 1.66 -5.63 11.60
C ARG A 95 2.27 -4.41 12.30
N ALA A 96 3.58 -4.44 12.57
CA ALA A 96 4.28 -3.32 13.20
C ALA A 96 4.51 -2.23 12.14
N GLY A 97 3.98 -1.03 12.39
CA GLY A 97 4.06 0.09 11.46
C GLY A 97 4.89 1.25 11.98
N ASN A 98 5.84 1.00 12.88
CA ASN A 98 6.79 1.99 13.40
C ASN A 98 7.93 2.22 12.40
N PHE A 99 7.63 2.87 11.27
CA PHE A 99 8.58 3.05 10.18
C PHE A 99 9.48 4.27 10.37
N ARG A 100 10.57 4.30 9.61
CA ARG A 100 11.53 5.40 9.56
C ARG A 100 12.13 5.52 8.17
N ILE A 101 12.70 6.67 7.86
CA ILE A 101 13.46 6.88 6.62
C ILE A 101 14.94 6.62 6.91
N ASP A 102 15.59 5.83 6.07
CA ASP A 102 17.04 5.58 6.14
C ASP A 102 17.86 6.72 5.47
N SER A 103 19.19 6.61 5.46
CA SER A 103 20.07 7.60 4.84
C SER A 103 19.90 7.74 3.34
N ASP A 104 19.38 6.71 2.68
CA ASP A 104 19.19 6.64 1.24
C ASP A 104 17.76 7.04 0.83
N GLY A 105 16.94 7.45 1.81
CA GLY A 105 15.58 7.90 1.59
C GLY A 105 14.53 6.79 1.54
N ASN A 106 14.90 5.53 1.80
CA ASN A 106 13.96 4.42 1.82
C ASN A 106 13.16 4.39 3.12
N LEU A 107 11.88 4.02 3.02
CA LEU A 107 11.06 3.72 4.17
C LEU A 107 11.38 2.30 4.67
N VAL A 108 11.83 2.21 5.91
CA VAL A 108 12.25 0.95 6.54
C VAL A 108 11.57 0.73 7.89
N ASP A 109 11.44 -0.54 8.30
CA ASP A 109 10.99 -0.91 9.64
C ASP A 109 12.10 -0.75 10.70
N SER A 110 11.80 -1.09 11.96
CA SER A 110 12.78 -1.06 13.05
C SER A 110 13.97 -2.00 12.84
N ASP A 111 13.78 -3.09 12.11
CA ASP A 111 14.80 -4.09 11.81
C ASP A 111 15.61 -3.73 10.54
N GLY A 112 15.25 -2.63 9.87
CA GLY A 112 15.92 -2.15 8.65
C GLY A 112 15.42 -2.81 7.37
N ARG A 113 14.27 -3.51 7.40
CA ARG A 113 13.65 -4.08 6.20
C ARG A 113 12.92 -3.01 5.42
N PHE A 114 12.96 -3.09 4.10
CA PHE A 114 12.34 -2.12 3.19
C PHE A 114 10.82 -2.31 3.14
N VAL A 115 10.08 -1.26 3.47
CA VAL A 115 8.62 -1.24 3.30
C VAL A 115 8.29 -1.19 1.83
N GLN A 116 7.46 -2.13 1.38
CA GLN A 116 7.07 -2.26 -0.01
C GLN A 116 5.77 -1.51 -0.29
N GLY A 117 5.66 -0.95 -1.49
CA GLY A 117 4.45 -0.30 -1.95
C GLY A 117 4.45 -0.08 -3.46
N PHE A 118 3.38 0.54 -3.96
CA PHE A 118 3.26 0.93 -5.36
C PHE A 118 3.69 2.38 -5.51
N THR A 119 4.38 2.67 -6.61
CA THR A 119 4.79 4.05 -6.97
C THR A 119 4.19 4.43 -8.32
N ALA A 120 4.22 5.73 -8.66
CA ALA A 120 3.76 6.18 -9.97
C ALA A 120 4.54 5.53 -11.14
N ALA A 121 5.82 5.23 -10.92
CA ALA A 121 6.68 4.54 -11.89
C ALA A 121 6.44 3.03 -11.95
N SER A 122 5.85 2.44 -10.90
CA SER A 122 5.58 1.00 -10.80
C SER A 122 4.21 0.76 -10.14
N PRO A 123 3.11 1.06 -10.86
CA PRO A 123 1.76 0.99 -10.30
C PRO A 123 1.29 -0.45 -10.03
N ASP A 124 1.87 -1.44 -10.72
CA ASP A 124 1.44 -2.84 -10.67
C ASP A 124 2.46 -3.76 -9.96
N THR A 125 3.54 -3.21 -9.42
CA THR A 125 4.62 -4.00 -8.79
C THR A 125 5.01 -3.39 -7.45
N LEU A 126 5.08 -4.23 -6.42
CA LEU A 126 5.59 -3.83 -5.12
C LEU A 126 7.11 -3.62 -5.21
N ILE A 127 7.54 -2.42 -4.87
CA ILE A 127 8.95 -2.05 -4.78
C ILE A 127 9.21 -1.35 -3.45
N PRO A 128 10.48 -1.28 -2.98
CA PRO A 128 10.85 -0.45 -1.84
C PRO A 128 10.35 0.99 -2.01
N LEU A 129 9.65 1.50 -1.01
CA LEU A 129 9.22 2.90 -1.03
C LEU A 129 10.42 3.80 -0.72
N ASN A 130 10.78 4.65 -1.69
CA ASN A 130 11.78 5.69 -1.49
C ASN A 130 11.13 7.07 -1.60
N THR A 131 11.51 7.99 -0.70
CA THR A 131 11.00 9.36 -0.67
C THR A 131 11.36 10.19 -1.90
N SER A 132 12.44 9.83 -2.60
CA SER A 132 12.85 10.43 -3.87
C SER A 132 11.90 10.05 -5.02
N ASP A 133 11.21 8.91 -4.92
CA ASP A 133 10.32 8.38 -5.96
C ASP A 133 8.88 8.91 -5.82
N ILE A 134 8.61 9.78 -4.85
CA ILE A 134 7.30 10.42 -4.63
C ILE A 134 7.10 11.62 -5.58
N GLY A 135 7.93 11.75 -6.62
CA GLY A 135 7.80 12.76 -7.67
C GLY A 135 6.69 12.42 -8.67
N SER A 136 5.81 13.39 -8.95
CA SER A 136 4.87 13.28 -10.06
C SER A 136 5.63 13.41 -11.38
N THR A 137 5.57 12.39 -12.24
CA THR A 137 6.10 12.48 -13.60
C THR A 137 5.16 13.32 -14.46
N SER A 138 5.69 14.31 -15.18
CA SER A 138 4.89 15.06 -16.15
C SER A 138 4.34 14.12 -17.24
N SER A 139 3.08 14.32 -17.62
CA SER A 139 2.45 13.57 -18.72
C SER A 139 2.11 14.52 -19.87
N PRO A 140 2.58 14.24 -21.11
CA PRO A 140 2.33 15.13 -22.24
C PRO A 140 0.85 15.17 -22.59
N THR A 141 0.38 16.33 -23.06
CA THR A 141 -0.98 16.46 -23.60
C THR A 141 -1.13 15.62 -24.88
N THR A 142 -2.04 14.64 -24.87
CA THR A 142 -2.25 13.73 -26.02
C THR A 142 -3.42 14.13 -26.91
N VAL A 143 -4.45 14.77 -26.34
CA VAL A 143 -5.66 15.19 -27.05
C VAL A 143 -6.08 16.56 -26.54
N VAL A 144 -6.39 17.46 -27.49
CA VAL A 144 -7.05 18.74 -27.23
C VAL A 144 -8.38 18.72 -27.99
N ASN A 145 -9.49 18.82 -27.27
CA ASN A 145 -10.82 18.96 -27.88
C ASN A 145 -11.25 20.42 -27.79
N MET A 146 -11.60 21.02 -28.93
CA MET A 146 -12.06 22.40 -29.00
C MET A 146 -13.49 22.46 -29.52
N PHE A 147 -14.35 23.17 -28.77
CA PHE A 147 -15.73 23.43 -29.15
C PHE A 147 -15.99 24.92 -29.00
N GLY A 148 -16.72 25.49 -29.96
CA GLY A 148 -17.05 26.90 -29.95
C GLY A 148 -18.10 27.23 -30.99
N ASN A 149 -18.80 28.33 -30.77
CA ASN A 149 -19.77 28.87 -31.71
C ASN A 149 -19.15 30.08 -32.39
N VAL A 150 -19.17 30.12 -33.72
CA VAL A 150 -18.78 31.29 -34.50
C VAL A 150 -19.97 32.22 -34.70
N ASN A 151 -19.71 33.53 -34.71
CA ASN A 151 -20.77 34.52 -34.93
C ASN A 151 -21.17 34.54 -36.42
N ALA A 152 -22.43 34.20 -36.72
CA ALA A 152 -22.95 34.14 -38.09
C ALA A 152 -23.05 35.51 -38.78
N SER A 153 -23.00 36.60 -38.01
CA SER A 153 -23.06 37.98 -38.47
C SER A 153 -21.70 38.69 -38.38
N ALA A 154 -20.60 37.94 -38.22
CA ALA A 154 -19.25 38.52 -38.20
C ALA A 154 -18.92 39.23 -39.52
N GLU A 155 -18.19 40.33 -39.42
CA GLU A 155 -17.73 41.08 -40.60
C GLU A 155 -16.76 40.21 -41.42
N LEU A 156 -16.95 40.23 -42.75
CA LEU A 156 -16.13 39.46 -43.67
C LEU A 156 -14.77 40.13 -43.81
N VAL A 157 -13.69 39.34 -43.64
CA VAL A 157 -12.34 39.77 -44.02
C VAL A 157 -12.27 39.86 -45.54
N ALA A 158 -11.91 41.02 -46.08
CA ALA A 158 -11.84 41.20 -47.52
C ALA A 158 -10.72 40.33 -48.13
N ALA A 159 -10.96 39.78 -49.31
CA ALA A 159 -9.99 38.89 -49.97
C ALA A 159 -8.64 39.55 -50.25
N ALA A 160 -8.59 40.88 -50.34
CA ALA A 160 -7.35 41.65 -50.51
C ALA A 160 -6.48 41.68 -49.24
N ASP A 161 -7.08 41.46 -48.07
CA ASP A 161 -6.41 41.52 -46.76
C ASP A 161 -5.94 40.13 -46.30
N ILE A 162 -6.27 39.06 -47.02
CA ILE A 162 -5.82 37.69 -46.74
C ILE A 162 -4.45 37.46 -47.40
N PRO A 163 -3.39 37.18 -46.63
CA PRO A 163 -2.08 36.89 -47.20
C PRO A 163 -2.13 35.65 -48.10
N THR A 164 -1.65 35.77 -49.33
CA THR A 164 -1.63 34.67 -50.31
C THR A 164 -0.43 33.73 -50.16
N ALA A 165 0.62 34.18 -49.47
CA ALA A 165 1.81 33.40 -49.13
C ALA A 165 2.41 33.94 -47.82
N PRO A 166 1.76 33.74 -46.66
CA PRO A 166 2.28 34.24 -45.40
C PRO A 166 3.62 33.58 -45.09
N ALA A 167 4.63 34.40 -44.76
CA ALA A 167 5.94 33.93 -44.34
C ALA A 167 5.95 33.56 -42.85
N THR A 168 4.98 34.07 -42.08
CA THR A 168 4.86 33.81 -40.64
C THR A 168 3.41 33.60 -40.23
N PHE A 169 3.19 32.90 -39.11
CA PHE A 169 1.86 32.72 -38.53
C PHE A 169 1.22 34.05 -38.11
N ASN A 170 2.01 35.05 -37.71
CA ASN A 170 1.50 36.37 -37.31
C ASN A 170 0.78 37.12 -38.44
N GLU A 171 1.20 36.92 -39.70
CA GLU A 171 0.54 37.51 -40.86
C GLU A 171 -0.85 36.89 -41.06
N LEU A 172 -0.99 35.59 -40.78
CA LEU A 172 -2.27 34.89 -40.82
C LEU A 172 -3.16 35.33 -39.64
N THR A 173 -2.62 35.40 -38.43
CA THR A 173 -3.34 35.87 -37.23
C THR A 173 -3.90 37.28 -37.39
N ALA A 174 -3.12 38.20 -37.98
CA ALA A 174 -3.55 39.58 -38.20
C ALA A 174 -4.73 39.70 -39.17
N ALA A 175 -4.86 38.75 -40.10
CA ALA A 175 -5.97 38.67 -41.06
C ALA A 175 -7.13 37.77 -40.59
N SER A 176 -6.98 37.06 -39.47
CA SER A 176 -8.01 36.15 -38.95
C SER A 176 -9.13 36.91 -38.22
N SER A 177 -10.38 36.48 -38.43
CA SER A 177 -11.55 37.02 -37.73
C SER A 177 -11.69 36.54 -36.28
N PHE A 178 -10.99 35.44 -35.93
CA PHE A 178 -10.93 34.89 -34.59
C PHE A 178 -9.60 34.16 -34.39
N THR A 179 -9.04 34.27 -33.19
CA THR A 179 -7.83 33.56 -32.80
C THR A 179 -7.93 33.18 -31.33
N THR A 180 -7.52 31.97 -30.98
CA THR A 180 -7.46 31.50 -29.59
C THR A 180 -6.16 30.76 -29.33
N ALA A 181 -5.79 30.63 -28.06
CA ALA A 181 -4.61 29.88 -27.64
C ALA A 181 -5.00 28.76 -26.69
N VAL A 182 -4.39 27.60 -26.87
CA VAL A 182 -4.47 26.47 -25.94
C VAL A 182 -3.07 26.19 -25.42
N GLU A 183 -2.94 26.00 -24.11
CA GLU A 183 -1.69 25.54 -23.51
C GLU A 183 -1.61 24.02 -23.60
N VAL A 184 -0.53 23.50 -24.19
CA VAL A 184 -0.21 22.08 -24.19
C VAL A 184 1.08 21.83 -23.41
N PHE A 185 1.20 20.67 -22.79
CA PHE A 185 2.37 20.29 -22.00
C PHE A 185 3.16 19.20 -22.73
N ASP A 186 4.48 19.31 -22.72
CA ASP A 186 5.36 18.25 -23.20
C ASP A 186 5.68 17.21 -22.12
N SER A 187 6.45 16.18 -22.48
CA SER A 187 6.82 15.08 -21.58
C SER A 187 7.75 15.50 -20.43
N LEU A 188 8.33 16.71 -20.49
CA LEU A 188 9.13 17.30 -19.43
C LEU A 188 8.31 18.30 -18.58
N GLY A 189 7.05 18.55 -18.95
CA GLY A 189 6.15 19.47 -18.27
C GLY A 189 6.35 20.93 -18.67
N ALA A 190 7.09 21.21 -19.75
CA ALA A 190 7.16 22.56 -20.27
C ALA A 190 5.83 22.91 -20.97
N ARG A 191 5.36 24.13 -20.71
CA ARG A 191 4.17 24.70 -21.33
C ARG A 191 4.51 25.23 -22.72
N HIS A 192 3.69 24.87 -23.70
CA HIS A 192 3.76 25.38 -25.06
C HIS A 192 2.40 25.97 -25.44
N PRO A 193 2.28 27.29 -25.62
CA PRO A 193 1.06 27.88 -26.13
C PRO A 193 0.93 27.58 -27.64
N VAL A 194 -0.17 26.96 -28.04
CA VAL A 194 -0.52 26.73 -29.43
C VAL A 194 -1.65 27.68 -29.80
N THR A 195 -1.37 28.59 -30.74
CA THR A 195 -2.35 29.55 -31.24
C THR A 195 -3.03 29.00 -32.50
N LEU A 196 -4.36 29.15 -32.57
CA LEU A 196 -5.24 28.66 -33.63
C LEU A 196 -6.11 29.79 -34.17
#